data_AF-A0A8S3YVP1-F1
#
_entry.id   AF-A0A8S3YVP1-F1
#
_cell.length_a   1.000
_cell.length_b   1.000
_cell.length_c   1.000
_cell.angle_alpha   90.00
_cell.angle_beta   90.00
_cell.angle_gamma   90.00
#
_symmetry.space_group_name_H-M   'P 1'
#
loop_
_entity.id
_entity.type
_entity.pdbx_description
1 polymer ?
#
loop_
_entity_poly.entity_id
_entity_poly.type
_entity_poly.pdbx_seq_one_letter_code
_entity_poly.pdbx_strand_id
1 'polypeptide(L)'
;MTSNMHIEGQTTKRYGLPLSHLEYSYIEKCTSVKELEKIVAVLRSGDEGKFPDLEVFAEKRLEALSPKSRVLNKERPILRPGDLESGDWRTIEDELKTWTHSMQEKDANIPAKAAVPKDQDDIVEVDENLPPVRSSNIVLKGKK
;
A
#
# COMPACT_ATOMS: atom_id res chain seq x y z
N MET A 1 17.94 -40.43 -24.90
CA MET A 1 18.56 -39.20 -25.42
C MET A 1 17.73 -38.04 -24.92
N THR A 2 18.15 -37.41 -23.82
CA THR A 2 17.42 -36.30 -23.19
C THR A 2 17.57 -35.08 -24.08
N SER A 3 16.51 -34.76 -24.80
CA SER A 3 16.38 -33.56 -25.61
C SER A 3 16.52 -32.33 -24.72
N ASN A 4 17.71 -31.72 -24.77
CA ASN A 4 18.02 -30.43 -24.19
C ASN A 4 17.28 -29.36 -25.02
N MET A 5 15.99 -29.16 -24.73
CA MET A 5 15.21 -28.10 -25.36
C MET A 5 15.80 -26.76 -24.91
N HIS A 6 16.62 -26.15 -25.76
CA HIS A 6 17.13 -24.80 -25.57
C HIS A 6 15.95 -23.84 -25.57
N ILE A 7 15.56 -23.37 -24.39
CA ILE A 7 14.64 -22.23 -24.20
C ILE A 7 15.44 -20.92 -24.34
N GLU A 8 16.30 -20.82 -25.35
CA GLU A 8 17.04 -19.59 -25.64
C GLU A 8 16.15 -18.70 -26.52
N GLY A 9 15.50 -17.71 -25.90
CA GLY A 9 14.79 -16.65 -26.61
C GLY A 9 13.31 -16.48 -26.26
N GLN A 10 12.72 -17.40 -25.50
CA GLN A 10 11.37 -17.19 -24.96
C GLN A 10 11.45 -16.34 -23.68
N THR A 11 10.62 -15.30 -23.64
CA THR A 11 10.56 -14.35 -22.53
C THR A 11 9.16 -14.34 -21.90
N THR A 12 9.09 -13.98 -20.62
CA THR A 12 7.81 -13.90 -19.91
C THR A 12 6.95 -12.77 -20.47
N LYS A 13 5.64 -13.01 -20.53
CA LYS A 13 4.68 -12.05 -21.11
C LYS A 13 4.66 -10.71 -20.38
N ARG A 14 4.85 -10.72 -19.05
CA ARG A 14 4.71 -9.55 -18.18
C ARG A 14 5.93 -8.64 -18.16
N TYR A 15 7.12 -9.23 -18.02
CA TYR A 15 8.35 -8.48 -17.71
C TYR A 15 9.49 -8.74 -18.69
N GLY A 16 9.27 -9.55 -19.74
CA GLY A 16 10.29 -9.87 -20.72
C GLY A 16 11.48 -10.64 -20.13
N LEU A 17 11.28 -11.37 -19.02
CA LEU A 17 12.34 -12.16 -18.39
C LEU A 17 12.61 -13.40 -19.24
N PRO A 18 13.87 -13.76 -19.53
CA PRO A 18 14.18 -15.05 -20.14
C PRO A 18 13.61 -16.20 -19.31
N LEU A 19 12.99 -17.19 -19.96
CA LEU A 19 12.47 -18.37 -19.24
C LEU A 19 13.57 -19.16 -18.54
N SER A 20 14.82 -19.08 -19.00
CA SER A 20 15.99 -19.64 -18.30
C SER A 20 16.23 -19.05 -16.91
N HIS A 21 15.71 -17.85 -16.63
CA HIS A 21 15.80 -17.23 -15.31
C HIS A 21 14.75 -17.78 -14.32
N LEU A 22 13.77 -18.56 -14.80
CA LEU A 22 12.74 -19.23 -14.00
C LEU A 22 13.16 -20.67 -13.62
N GLU A 23 14.45 -20.88 -13.39
CA GLU A 23 15.00 -22.17 -12.93
C GLU A 23 15.60 -22.05 -11.53
N TYR A 24 15.52 -23.12 -10.75
CA TYR A 24 16.10 -23.19 -9.40
C TYR A 24 17.59 -22.81 -9.38
N SER A 25 18.35 -23.29 -10.36
CA SER A 25 19.79 -23.06 -10.50
C SER A 25 20.15 -21.57 -10.69
N TYR A 26 19.29 -20.83 -11.40
CA TYR A 26 19.46 -19.40 -11.61
C TYR A 26 19.04 -18.61 -10.37
N ILE A 27 17.88 -18.92 -9.80
CA ILE A 27 17.35 -18.24 -8.62
C ILE A 27 18.31 -18.36 -7.42
N GLU A 28 18.94 -19.53 -7.25
CA GLU A 28 19.94 -19.74 -6.20
C GLU A 28 21.13 -18.78 -6.31
N LYS A 29 21.61 -18.54 -7.52
CA LYS A 29 22.77 -17.69 -7.81
C LYS A 29 22.40 -16.21 -7.99
N CYS A 30 21.12 -15.90 -8.12
CA CYS A 30 20.65 -14.55 -8.33
C CYS A 30 20.91 -13.67 -7.09
N THR A 31 21.48 -12.50 -7.33
CA THR A 31 21.79 -11.47 -6.31
C THR A 31 21.01 -10.17 -6.60
N SER A 32 20.39 -10.05 -7.77
CA SER A 32 19.64 -8.86 -8.18
C SER A 32 18.24 -8.87 -7.56
N VAL A 33 18.02 -8.02 -6.57
CA VAL A 33 16.72 -7.89 -5.88
C VAL A 33 15.59 -7.58 -6.86
N LYS A 34 15.81 -6.66 -7.80
CA LYS A 34 14.79 -6.24 -8.78
C LYS A 34 14.39 -7.34 -9.75
N GLU A 35 15.33 -8.20 -10.15
CA GLU A 35 15.02 -9.33 -11.02
C GLU A 35 14.24 -10.40 -10.25
N LEU A 36 14.66 -10.68 -9.02
CA LEU A 36 13.99 -11.65 -8.17
C LEU A 36 12.58 -11.21 -7.79
N GLU A 37 12.34 -9.93 -7.55
CA GLU A 37 10.99 -9.35 -7.38
C GLU A 37 10.09 -9.61 -8.60
N LYS A 38 10.63 -9.44 -9.82
CA LYS A 38 9.88 -9.74 -11.06
C LYS A 38 9.62 -11.23 -11.21
N ILE A 39 10.60 -12.08 -10.89
CA ILE A 39 10.45 -13.55 -10.93
C ILE A 39 9.30 -13.99 -10.01
N VAL A 40 9.29 -13.54 -8.76
CA VAL A 40 8.21 -13.85 -7.80
C VAL A 40 6.86 -13.34 -8.30
N ALA A 41 6.81 -12.14 -8.91
CA ALA A 41 5.58 -11.60 -9.47
C ALA A 41 5.02 -12.44 -10.65
N VAL A 42 5.89 -12.97 -11.51
CA VAL A 42 5.49 -13.89 -12.60
C VAL A 42 5.01 -15.23 -12.05
N LEU A 43 5.73 -15.80 -11.08
CA LEU A 43 5.35 -17.09 -10.48
C LEU A 43 3.98 -17.00 -9.79
N ARG A 44 3.73 -15.91 -9.07
CA ARG A 44 2.42 -15.65 -8.44
C ARG A 44 1.29 -15.42 -9.42
N SER A 45 1.56 -14.78 -10.56
CA SER A 45 0.52 -14.56 -11.59
C SER A 45 0.09 -15.87 -12.25
N GLY A 46 0.98 -16.86 -12.31
CA GLY A 46 0.72 -18.14 -12.95
C GLY A 46 0.66 -18.07 -14.48
N ASP A 47 1.14 -16.98 -15.08
CA ASP A 47 1.06 -16.74 -16.54
C ASP A 47 1.87 -17.77 -17.35
N GLU A 48 2.95 -18.30 -16.76
CA GLU A 48 3.83 -19.32 -17.35
C GLU A 48 3.59 -20.71 -16.74
N GLY A 49 2.56 -20.86 -15.89
CA GLY A 49 2.26 -22.07 -15.13
C GLY A 49 2.34 -21.86 -13.61
N LYS A 50 1.72 -22.78 -12.86
CA LYS A 50 1.69 -22.78 -11.39
C LYS A 50 2.79 -23.70 -10.85
N PHE A 51 3.81 -23.10 -10.24
CA PHE A 51 4.94 -23.83 -9.64
C PHE A 51 5.11 -23.41 -8.17
N PRO A 52 4.31 -23.97 -7.24
CA PRO A 52 4.29 -23.52 -5.85
C PRO A 52 5.65 -23.69 -5.15
N ASP A 53 6.38 -24.77 -5.43
CA ASP A 53 7.69 -25.00 -4.81
C ASP A 53 8.75 -24.01 -5.30
N LEU A 54 8.69 -23.62 -6.58
CA LEU A 54 9.59 -22.65 -7.18
C LEU A 54 9.28 -21.23 -6.68
N GLU A 55 7.99 -20.93 -6.50
CA GLU A 55 7.52 -19.68 -5.90
C GLU A 55 8.07 -19.52 -4.48
N VAL A 56 7.91 -20.53 -3.62
CA VAL A 56 8.43 -20.51 -2.24
C VAL A 56 9.96 -20.39 -2.21
N PHE A 57 10.65 -21.07 -3.13
CA PHE A 57 12.10 -20.97 -3.24
C PHE A 57 12.56 -19.55 -3.61
N ALA A 58 11.89 -18.92 -4.57
CA ALA A 58 12.15 -17.55 -4.98
C ALA A 58 11.84 -16.55 -3.86
N GLU A 59 10.72 -16.73 -3.14
CA GLU A 59 10.35 -15.91 -1.97
C GLU A 59 11.42 -15.98 -0.88
N LYS A 60 11.88 -17.18 -0.52
CA LYS A 60 12.89 -17.38 0.52
C LYS A 60 14.22 -16.73 0.14
N ARG A 61 14.60 -16.81 -1.13
CA ARG A 61 15.81 -16.13 -1.63
C ARG A 61 15.65 -14.61 -1.57
N LEU A 62 14.47 -14.09 -1.91
CA LEU A 62 14.17 -12.67 -1.87
C LEU A 62 14.16 -12.14 -0.43
N GLU A 63 13.62 -12.91 0.50
CA GLU A 63 13.62 -12.59 1.93
C GLU A 63 15.04 -12.48 2.49
N ALA A 64 15.94 -13.38 2.08
CA ALA A 64 17.34 -13.35 2.49
C ALA A 64 18.10 -12.11 1.99
N LEU A 65 17.74 -11.57 0.82
CA LEU A 65 18.38 -10.38 0.23
C LEU A 65 17.70 -9.07 0.63
N SER A 66 16.36 -9.05 0.68
CA SER A 66 15.54 -7.87 0.94
C SER A 66 14.25 -8.24 1.69
N PRO A 67 14.32 -8.33 3.03
CA PRO A 67 13.16 -8.72 3.85
C PRO A 67 12.04 -7.68 3.87
N LYS A 68 12.31 -6.44 3.46
CA LYS A 68 11.34 -5.33 3.39
C LYS A 68 10.73 -5.14 2.00
N SER A 69 10.98 -6.06 1.06
CA SER A 69 10.45 -5.95 -0.30
C SER A 69 8.92 -6.04 -0.31
N ARG A 70 8.27 -5.13 -1.06
CA ARG A 70 6.81 -5.06 -1.14
C ARG A 70 6.19 -6.33 -1.71
N VAL A 71 6.94 -7.06 -2.54
CA VAL A 71 6.48 -8.32 -3.15
C VAL A 71 6.24 -9.39 -2.09
N LEU A 72 6.96 -9.36 -0.97
CA LEU A 72 6.76 -10.31 0.14
C LEU A 72 5.56 -9.97 1.02
N ASN A 73 4.96 -8.78 0.87
CA ASN A 73 3.78 -8.41 1.64
C ASN A 73 2.63 -9.36 1.28
N LYS A 74 2.14 -10.08 2.30
CA LYS A 74 0.97 -10.93 2.21
C LYS A 74 -0.23 -10.13 2.69
N GLU A 75 -1.35 -10.25 1.97
CA GLU A 75 -2.62 -9.73 2.45
C GLU A 75 -2.94 -10.41 3.79
N ARG A 76 -3.15 -9.60 4.81
CA ARG A 76 -3.58 -10.05 6.13
C ARG A 76 -4.99 -9.53 6.39
N PRO A 77 -5.85 -10.32 7.06
CA PRO A 77 -7.16 -9.82 7.46
C PRO A 77 -7.00 -8.63 8.40
N ILE A 78 -8.02 -7.76 8.42
CA ILE A 78 -8.08 -6.62 9.34
C ILE A 78 -8.05 -7.17 10.77
N LEU A 79 -7.10 -6.68 11.58
CA LEU A 79 -6.98 -7.07 12.98
C LEU A 79 -8.19 -6.56 13.77
N ARG A 80 -8.80 -7.42 14.57
CA ARG A 80 -9.90 -7.07 15.48
C ARG A 80 -9.37 -6.80 16.89
N PRO A 81 -10.21 -6.19 17.76
CA PRO A 81 -9.94 -6.04 19.20
C PRO A 81 -9.46 -7.31 19.94
N GLY A 82 -9.86 -8.50 19.48
CA GLY A 82 -9.41 -9.76 20.08
C GLY A 82 -8.10 -10.34 19.52
N ASP A 83 -7.59 -9.78 18.42
CA ASP A 83 -6.44 -10.33 17.69
C ASP A 83 -5.10 -9.66 18.08
N LEU A 84 -5.15 -8.60 18.89
CA LEU A 84 -3.95 -7.93 19.45
C LEU A 84 -3.74 -8.43 20.89
N GLU A 85 -2.54 -8.19 21.42
CA GLU A 85 -2.23 -8.55 22.79
C GLU A 85 -3.18 -7.86 23.78
N SER A 86 -3.56 -8.59 24.83
CA SER A 86 -4.65 -8.19 25.76
C SER A 86 -4.45 -6.86 26.51
N GLY A 87 -3.25 -6.26 26.44
CA GLY A 87 -2.93 -4.93 26.98
C GLY A 87 -2.96 -3.80 25.96
N ASP A 88 -2.62 -4.07 24.70
CA ASP A 88 -2.36 -3.03 23.71
C ASP A 88 -3.63 -2.27 23.31
N TRP A 89 -4.76 -2.98 23.19
CA TRP A 89 -6.03 -2.33 22.86
C TRP A 89 -6.51 -1.35 23.92
N ARG A 90 -6.32 -1.67 25.20
CA ARG A 90 -6.72 -0.78 26.29
C ARG A 90 -5.87 0.49 26.28
N THR A 91 -4.57 0.34 26.08
CA THR A 91 -3.66 1.49 25.94
C THR A 91 -4.07 2.38 24.78
N ILE A 92 -4.33 1.81 23.60
CA ILE A 92 -4.80 2.57 22.42
C ILE A 92 -6.13 3.29 22.72
N GLU A 93 -7.07 2.60 23.38
CA GLU A 93 -8.36 3.18 23.73
C GLU A 93 -8.23 4.34 24.72
N ASP A 94 -7.39 4.20 25.74
CA ASP A 94 -7.16 5.22 26.76
C ASP A 94 -6.41 6.43 26.20
N GLU A 95 -5.42 6.22 25.32
CA GLU A 95 -4.72 7.28 24.60
C GLU A 95 -5.68 8.09 23.70
N LEU A 96 -6.54 7.41 22.94
CA LEU A 96 -7.55 8.04 22.09
C LEU A 96 -8.54 8.87 22.91
N LYS A 97 -9.01 8.35 24.04
CA LYS A 97 -9.90 9.08 24.97
C LYS A 97 -9.22 10.31 25.54
N THR A 98 -7.96 10.18 25.98
CA THR A 98 -7.16 11.28 26.54
C THR A 98 -6.95 12.38 25.51
N TRP A 99 -6.61 12.02 24.27
CA TRP A 99 -6.47 12.98 23.18
C TRP A 99 -7.79 13.70 22.88
N THR A 100 -8.89 12.94 22.82
CA THR A 100 -10.24 13.49 22.56
C THR A 100 -10.63 14.51 23.63
N HIS A 101 -10.41 14.18 24.91
CA HIS A 101 -10.67 15.08 26.03
C HIS A 101 -9.81 16.35 25.95
N SER A 102 -8.51 16.19 25.71
CA SER A 102 -7.61 17.33 25.56
C SER A 102 -8.00 18.26 24.42
N MET A 103 -8.53 17.72 23.31
CA MET A 103 -9.01 18.55 22.20
C MET A 103 -10.29 19.29 22.57
N GLN A 104 -11.24 18.63 23.23
CA GLN A 104 -12.46 19.27 23.71
C GLN A 104 -12.18 20.40 24.70
N GLU A 105 -11.22 20.20 25.62
CA GLU A 105 -10.78 21.25 26.54
C GLU A 105 -10.12 22.41 25.82
N LYS A 106 -9.29 22.13 24.80
CA LYS A 106 -8.68 23.19 23.98
C LYS A 106 -9.75 24.00 23.27
N ASP A 107 -10.70 23.34 22.62
CA ASP A 107 -11.81 23.98 21.89
C ASP A 107 -12.68 24.84 22.82
N ALA A 108 -13.00 24.34 24.01
CA ALA A 108 -13.76 25.09 25.02
C ALA A 108 -13.02 26.35 25.52
N ASN A 109 -11.69 26.32 25.50
CA ASN A 109 -10.83 27.44 25.91
C ASN A 109 -10.41 28.35 24.74
N ILE A 110 -10.88 28.10 23.51
CA ILE A 110 -10.66 29.03 22.39
C ILE A 110 -11.48 30.31 22.67
N PRO A 111 -10.83 31.48 22.87
CA PRO A 111 -11.55 32.71 23.10
C PRO A 111 -12.35 33.09 21.86
N ALA A 112 -13.58 33.54 22.04
CA ALA A 112 -14.51 33.94 20.98
C ALA A 112 -13.98 35.01 19.99
N LYS A 113 -12.82 35.61 20.25
CA LYS A 113 -12.12 36.52 19.32
C LYS A 113 -11.28 35.81 18.24
N ALA A 114 -10.98 34.52 18.42
CA ALA A 114 -10.35 33.66 17.41
C ALA A 114 -11.38 32.78 16.67
N ALA A 115 -12.60 32.68 17.20
CA ALA A 115 -13.73 32.16 16.48
C ALA A 115 -14.20 33.23 15.49
N VAL A 116 -13.97 33.01 14.19
CA VAL A 116 -14.56 33.83 13.13
C VAL A 116 -16.07 33.96 13.41
N PRO A 117 -16.64 35.17 13.43
CA PRO A 117 -18.04 35.38 13.79
C PRO A 117 -18.97 34.59 12.86
N LYS A 118 -19.74 33.67 13.45
CA LYS A 118 -20.92 33.10 12.82
C LYS A 118 -22.08 34.04 13.14
N ASP A 119 -22.17 35.15 12.41
CA ASP A 119 -23.43 35.79 11.99
C ASP A 119 -23.17 37.22 11.51
N GLN A 120 -23.69 37.49 10.32
CA GLN A 120 -23.93 38.78 9.64
C GLN A 120 -22.82 39.31 8.71
N ASP A 121 -23.18 39.21 7.43
CA ASP A 121 -22.61 39.74 6.18
C ASP A 121 -21.39 39.02 5.59
N ASP A 122 -21.67 38.30 4.49
CA ASP A 122 -20.73 37.66 3.58
C ASP A 122 -19.66 38.67 3.07
N ILE A 123 -18.55 38.78 3.80
CA ILE A 123 -17.28 39.21 3.22
C ILE A 123 -16.29 38.11 3.56
N VAL A 124 -16.27 37.08 2.72
CA VAL A 124 -15.14 36.15 2.66
C VAL A 124 -13.96 36.99 2.17
N GLU A 125 -13.04 37.35 3.06
CA GLU A 125 -11.69 37.71 2.62
C GLU A 125 -11.13 36.44 1.97
N VAL A 126 -11.26 36.37 0.64
CA VAL A 126 -10.71 35.29 -0.16
C VAL A 126 -9.20 35.47 -0.08
N ASP A 127 -8.55 34.76 0.84
CA ASP A 127 -7.11 34.53 0.73
C ASP A 127 -6.87 33.83 -0.61
N GLU A 128 -6.30 34.57 -1.57
CA GLU A 128 -6.07 34.09 -2.95
C GLU A 128 -5.15 32.84 -2.99
N ASN A 129 -4.49 32.49 -1.88
CA ASN A 129 -3.69 31.27 -1.76
C ASN A 129 -4.48 30.03 -1.31
N LEU A 130 -5.76 30.15 -0.92
CA LEU A 130 -6.55 28.97 -0.58
C LEU A 130 -7.30 28.41 -1.80
N PRO A 131 -7.27 27.09 -2.00
CA PRO A 131 -8.07 26.46 -3.05
C PRO A 131 -9.56 26.64 -2.74
N PRO A 132 -10.41 26.77 -3.77
CA PRO A 132 -11.83 27.01 -3.60
C PRO A 132 -12.50 25.91 -2.77
N VAL A 133 -13.28 26.31 -1.77
CA VAL A 133 -14.03 25.39 -0.91
C VAL A 133 -15.07 24.66 -1.75
N ARG A 134 -14.93 23.34 -1.85
CA ARG A 134 -15.89 22.46 -2.53
C ARG A 134 -17.14 22.24 -1.68
N SER A 135 -17.98 23.26 -1.55
CA SER A 135 -19.26 23.11 -0.85
C SER A 135 -20.43 23.56 -1.72
N SER A 136 -21.40 22.65 -1.80
CA SER A 136 -22.71 22.70 -2.48
C SER A 136 -22.74 22.40 -3.99
N ASN A 137 -23.62 21.46 -4.34
CA ASN A 137 -23.86 20.92 -5.68
C ASN A 137 -24.14 22.03 -6.71
N ILE A 138 -23.17 22.29 -7.59
CA ILE A 138 -23.41 23.10 -8.79
C ILE A 138 -24.12 22.20 -9.80
N VAL A 139 -25.45 22.28 -9.85
CA VAL A 139 -26.23 21.71 -10.95
C VAL A 139 -25.99 22.58 -12.18
N LEU A 140 -25.07 22.14 -13.04
CA LEU A 140 -24.84 22.74 -14.35
C LEU A 140 -26.09 22.52 -15.20
N LYS A 141 -26.94 23.54 -15.35
CA LYS A 141 -28.00 23.53 -16.38
C LYS A 141 -27.32 23.55 -17.75
N GLY A 142 -27.33 22.40 -18.42
CA GLY A 142 -26.91 22.28 -19.81
C GLY A 142 -27.70 23.24 -20.69
N LYS A 143 -26.98 24.02 -21.50
CA LYS A 143 -27.56 24.82 -22.58
C LYS A 143 -28.06 23.87 -23.66
N LYS A 144 -29.34 24.02 -24.04
CA LYS A 144 -29.90 23.45 -25.26
C LYS A 144 -29.33 24.17 -26.48
#